data_AF-A0A5K0ZJM8-F1
#
_entry.id   AF-A0A5K0ZJM8-F1
#
_cell.length_a   1.000
_cell.length_b   1.000
_cell.length_c   1.000
_cell.angle_alpha   90.00
_cell.angle_beta   90.00
_cell.angle_gamma   90.00
#
_symmetry.space_group_name_H-M   'P 1'
#
loop_
_entity.id
_entity.type
_entity.pdbx_description
1 polymer ?
#
loop_
_entity_poly.entity_id
_entity_poly.type
_entity_poly.pdbx_seq_one_letter_code
_entity_poly.pdbx_strand_id
1 'polypeptide(L)' 'MEGGGPPIHPFISPLTYLLGTWRGEGEGGFPTINSFKYGEEIKFWHTGK' A
#
# COMPACT_ATOMS: atom_id res chain seq x y z
N MET A 1 -5.57 -0.35 -23.56
CA MET A 1 -4.64 0.74 -23.23
C MET A 1 -5.19 1.39 -21.98
N GLU A 2 -4.72 0.99 -20.79
CA GLU A 2 -5.26 1.56 -19.54
C GLU A 2 -4.98 3.06 -19.49
N GLY A 3 -6.05 3.82 -19.25
CA GLY A 3 -6.05 5.27 -19.30
C GLY A 3 -5.09 5.85 -18.27
N GLY A 4 -4.14 6.66 -18.74
CA GLY A 4 -3.22 7.38 -17.89
C GLY A 4 -4.01 8.19 -16.87
N GLY A 5 -3.91 7.78 -15.61
CA GLY A 5 -4.46 8.52 -14.49
C GLY A 5 -3.91 9.96 -14.46
N PRO A 6 -4.52 10.84 -13.66
CA PRO A 6 -4.05 12.22 -13.51
C PRO A 6 -2.55 12.24 -13.18
N PRO A 7 -1.78 13.23 -13.66
CA PRO A 7 -0.34 13.26 -13.48
C PRO A 7 0.05 13.20 -11.99
N ILE A 8 1.21 12.61 -11.71
CA ILE A 8 1.76 12.54 -10.35
C ILE A 8 2.07 13.95 -9.85
N HIS A 9 1.57 14.31 -8.67
CA HIS A 9 1.91 15.56 -8.03
C HIS A 9 3.40 15.57 -7.64
N PRO A 10 4.18 16.65 -7.88
CA PRO A 10 5.63 16.66 -7.63
C PRO A 10 6.04 16.25 -6.20
N PHE A 11 5.22 16.55 -5.20
CA PHE A 11 5.50 16.16 -3.80
C PHE A 11 5.35 14.65 -3.53
N ILE A 12 4.62 13.92 -4.39
CA ILE A 12 4.45 12.46 -4.29
C ILE A 12 5.46 11.73 -5.18
N SER A 13 6.17 12.44 -6.06
CA SER A 13 7.19 11.86 -6.96
C SER A 13 8.21 10.95 -6.24
N PRO A 14 8.73 11.30 -5.04
CA PRO A 14 9.68 10.41 -4.34
C PRO A 14 9.06 9.10 -3.83
N LEU A 15 7.73 9.01 -3.77
CA LEU A 15 6.99 7.87 -3.21
C LEU A 15 6.29 7.02 -4.29
N THR A 16 6.51 7.31 -5.58
CA THR A 16 5.80 6.62 -6.68
C THR A 16 6.03 5.12 -6.71
N TYR A 17 7.15 4.64 -6.13
CA TYR A 17 7.44 3.22 -6.02
C TYR A 17 6.41 2.46 -5.15
N LEU A 18 5.64 3.15 -4.31
CA LEU A 18 4.58 2.55 -3.50
C LEU A 18 3.29 2.31 -4.29
N LEU A 19 3.08 3.02 -5.41
CA LEU A 19 1.83 2.96 -6.17
C LEU A 19 1.60 1.56 -6.74
N GLY A 20 0.43 0.99 -6.45
CA GLY A 20 0.07 -0.36 -6.83
C GLY A 20 -0.65 -1.11 -5.72
N THR A 21 -0.85 -2.41 -5.94
CA THR A 21 -1.41 -3.33 -4.95
C THR A 21 -0.31 -4.27 -4.47
N TRP A 22 -0.15 -4.35 -3.15
CA TRP A 22 0.80 -5.18 -2.44
C TRP A 22 0.05 -6.26 -1.68
N ARG A 23 0.57 -7.48 -1.70
CA ARG A 23 0.04 -8.61 -0.92
C ARG A 23 1.17 -9.29 -0.18
N GLY A 24 0.91 -9.68 1.06
CA GLY A 24 1.88 -10.37 1.90
C GLY A 24 1.23 -11.05 3.09
N GLU A 25 2.09 -11.47 4.02
CA GLU A 25 1.70 -12.05 5.29
C GLU A 25 2.35 -11.26 6.43
N GLY A 26 1.65 -11.15 7.55
CA GLY A 26 2.13 -10.53 8.77
C GLY A 26 1.91 -11.42 10.00
N GLU A 27 2.53 -11.03 11.11
CA GLU A 27 2.37 -11.69 12.40
C GLU A 27 1.98 -10.65 13.44
N GLY A 28 0.84 -10.87 14.10
CA GLY A 28 0.30 -10.00 15.13
C GLY A 28 0.50 -10.63 16.51
N GLY A 29 0.86 -9.82 17.50
CA GLY A 29 1.00 -10.25 18.89
C GLY A 29 0.89 -9.07 19.86
N PHE A 30 0.37 -9.32 21.06
CA PHE A 30 0.26 -8.35 22.14
C PHE A 30 0.32 -9.07 23.49
N PRO A 31 0.78 -8.47 24.60
CA PRO A 31 0.99 -9.19 25.87
C PRO A 31 -0.20 -9.99 26.42
N THR A 32 -1.43 -9.66 26.04
CA THR A 32 -2.66 -10.33 26.51
C THR A 32 -3.27 -11.29 25.48
N ILE A 33 -2.66 -11.48 24.31
CA ILE A 33 -3.12 -12.39 23.25
C ILE A 33 -1.96 -13.24 22.72
N ASN A 34 -2.27 -14.45 22.26
CA ASN A 34 -1.27 -15.28 21.57
C ASN A 34 -0.91 -14.68 20.21
N SER A 35 0.33 -14.87 19.77
CA SER A 35 0.74 -14.51 18.42
C SER A 35 -0.08 -15.27 17.36
N PHE A 36 -0.38 -14.62 16.25
CA PHE A 36 -1.13 -15.18 15.13
C PHE A 36 -0.61 -14.64 13.80
N LYS A 37 -0.79 -15.42 12.73
CA LYS A 37 -0.46 -14.99 11.35
C LYS A 37 -1.69 -14.46 10.63
N TYR A 38 -1.50 -13.51 9.73
CA TYR A 38 -2.56 -12.96 8.89
C TYR A 38 -2.05 -12.67 7.47
N GLY A 39 -2.95 -12.73 6.49
CA GLY A 39 -2.69 -12.19 5.16
C GLY A 39 -3.01 -10.69 5.12
N GLU A 40 -2.23 -9.92 4.37
CA GLU A 40 -2.39 -8.47 4.24
C GLU A 40 -2.40 -8.04 2.77
N GLU A 41 -3.30 -7.13 2.41
CA GLU A 41 -3.32 -6.46 1.11
C GLU A 41 -3.36 -4.94 1.32
N ILE A 42 -2.45 -4.23 0.67
CA ILE A 42 -2.34 -2.77 0.74
C ILE A 42 -2.42 -2.21 -0.68
N LYS A 43 -3.22 -1.17 -0.89
CA LYS A 43 -3.28 -0.44 -2.16
C LYS A 43 -2.87 1.00 -1.94
N PHE A 44 -1.89 1.47 -2.72
CA PHE A 44 -1.58 2.90 -2.85
C PHE A 44 -2.07 3.39 -4.20
N TRP A 45 -2.81 4.49 -4.19
CA TRP A 45 -3.32 5.15 -5.38
C TRP A 45 -3.32 6.67 -5.18
N HIS A 46 -3.38 7.43 -6.27
CA HIS A 46 -3.47 8.89 -6.24
C HIS A 46 -4.53 9.37 -7.23
N THR A 47 -4.98 10.61 -7.04
CA THR A 47 -5.88 11.33 -7.96
C THR A 47 -5.23 12.61 -8.51
N GLY A 48 -3.91 12.75 -8.37
CA GLY A 48 -3.12 13.86 -8.93
C GLY A 48 -3.02 15.10 -8.03
N LYS A 49 -3.20 14.91 -6.72
CA LYS A 49 -3.02 15.92 -5.68
C LYS A 49 -2.05 15.42 -4.62
#